data_AF-A0A4U5LTZ1-F1
#
_entry.id   AF-A0A4U5LTZ1-F1
#
_cell.length_a   1.000
_cell.length_b   1.000
_cell.length_c   1.000
_cell.angle_alpha   90.00
_cell.angle_beta   90.00
_cell.angle_gamma   90.00
#
_symmetry.space_group_name_H-M   'P 1'
#
loop_
_entity.id
_entity.type
_entity.pdbx_description
1 polymer ?
#
loop_
_entity_poly.entity_id
_entity_poly.type
_entity_poly.pdbx_seq_one_letter_code
_entity_poly.pdbx_strand_id
1 'polypeptide(L)'
;MFFKLFVLAALVAVATSFSSAACSEEGLCLEGDYCDAATNTCIECKDTSATCVPNRINCNKPGFEYLKTICPLTCGVCAKTGTPQCGDNFTGIGNCEQFKKMGFCNNSFYKISYRMKMCGITCGLCPL
;
A
#
# COMPACT_ATOMS: atom_id res chain seq x y z
N MET A 1 24.19 -42.41 34.36
CA MET A 1 23.02 -42.03 35.17
C MET A 1 22.76 -40.53 34.99
N PHE A 2 21.53 -40.19 34.58
CA PHE A 2 20.69 -39.05 35.00
C PHE A 2 21.27 -37.60 34.98
N PHE A 3 20.79 -36.65 34.15
CA PHE A 3 19.51 -35.91 34.10
C PHE A 3 19.49 -34.58 34.91
N LYS A 4 19.25 -33.46 34.18
CA LYS A 4 18.66 -32.15 34.61
C LYS A 4 19.48 -31.29 35.63
N LEU A 5 19.52 -29.94 35.60
CA LEU A 5 18.44 -28.92 35.54
C LEU A 5 19.11 -27.53 35.21
N PHE A 6 18.69 -26.77 34.18
CA PHE A 6 17.98 -25.44 34.22
C PHE A 6 18.74 -24.32 34.98
N VAL A 7 18.97 -23.07 34.53
CA VAL A 7 18.12 -22.11 33.78
C VAL A 7 18.93 -20.85 33.41
N LEU A 8 18.66 -20.38 32.19
CA LEU A 8 18.60 -19.02 31.65
C LEU A 8 19.49 -17.90 32.19
N ALA A 9 20.23 -17.29 31.26
CA ALA A 9 19.93 -15.91 30.87
C ALA A 9 20.19 -15.77 29.36
N ALA A 10 19.22 -16.22 28.56
CA ALA A 10 19.14 -15.83 27.17
C ALA A 10 18.88 -14.31 27.15
N LEU A 11 19.90 -13.53 26.78
CA LEU A 11 19.72 -12.18 26.27
C LEU A 11 19.02 -12.33 24.93
N VAL A 12 17.69 -12.49 25.00
CA VAL A 12 16.81 -12.29 23.87
C VAL A 12 16.91 -10.80 23.57
N ALA A 13 17.84 -10.44 22.70
CA ALA A 13 17.66 -9.26 21.88
C ALA A 13 16.36 -9.53 21.12
N VAL A 14 15.24 -9.06 21.67
CA VAL A 14 14.02 -8.87 20.92
C VAL A 14 14.35 -7.73 19.97
N ALA A 15 15.08 -8.06 18.89
CA ALA A 15 14.89 -7.37 17.64
C ALA A 15 13.44 -7.67 17.29
N THR A 16 12.54 -6.81 17.78
CA THR A 16 11.20 -6.73 17.24
C THR A 16 11.42 -6.48 15.76
N SER A 17 11.28 -7.54 14.97
CA SER A 17 11.25 -7.50 13.53
C SER A 17 9.99 -6.71 13.15
N PHE A 18 10.06 -5.39 13.29
CA PHE A 18 9.27 -4.50 12.45
C PHE A 18 9.88 -4.69 11.07
N SER A 19 9.33 -5.65 10.34
CA SER A 19 9.54 -5.77 8.91
C SER A 19 8.93 -4.53 8.25
N SER A 20 9.54 -3.36 8.41
CA SER A 20 9.30 -2.23 7.54
C SER A 20 9.91 -2.65 6.20
N ALA A 21 9.09 -3.26 5.36
CA ALA A 21 9.47 -3.56 3.99
C ALA A 21 9.98 -2.24 3.38
N ALA A 22 11.27 -2.21 3.03
CA ALA A 22 11.80 -1.09 2.29
C ALA A 22 11.02 -0.99 0.98
N CYS A 23 10.66 0.21 0.56
CA CYS A 23 10.01 0.35 -0.73
C CYS A 23 11.01 -0.08 -1.81
N SER A 24 10.66 -1.09 -2.60
CA SER A 24 11.44 -1.45 -3.79
C SER A 24 11.41 -0.31 -4.81
N GLU A 25 12.30 -0.33 -5.81
CA GLU A 25 12.42 0.67 -6.88
C GLU A 25 11.13 0.92 -7.70
N GLU A 26 10.09 0.12 -7.49
CA GLU A 26 8.76 0.33 -8.08
C GLU A 26 7.71 0.95 -7.13
N GLY A 27 8.11 1.41 -5.94
CA GLY A 27 7.25 2.15 -5.01
C GLY A 27 6.04 1.37 -4.49
N LEU A 28 6.06 0.05 -4.61
CA LEU A 28 4.93 -0.83 -4.29
C LEU A 28 5.09 -1.37 -2.86
N CYS A 29 4.31 -0.78 -1.96
CA CYS A 29 4.03 -1.34 -0.65
C CYS A 29 2.87 -2.35 -0.73
N LEU A 30 2.65 -3.11 0.34
CA LEU A 30 1.50 -4.02 0.43
C LEU A 30 0.19 -3.22 0.29
N GLU A 31 -0.89 -3.91 -0.06
CA GLU A 31 -2.20 -3.31 -0.36
C GLU A 31 -2.66 -2.36 0.76
N GLY A 32 -2.76 -1.06 0.47
CA GLY A 32 -3.21 -0.05 1.44
C GLY A 32 -2.10 0.67 2.20
N ASP A 33 -0.84 0.32 1.99
CA ASP A 33 0.32 1.03 2.54
C ASP A 33 0.92 1.97 1.49
N TYR A 34 1.53 3.08 1.91
CA TYR A 34 2.23 4.01 1.04
C TYR A 34 3.73 4.04 1.34
N CYS A 35 4.54 4.36 0.34
CA CYS A 35 5.97 4.53 0.53
C CYS A 35 6.25 5.91 1.10
N ASP A 36 6.88 5.96 2.27
CA ASP A 36 7.47 7.19 2.78
C ASP A 36 8.78 7.50 2.04
N ALA A 37 8.80 8.63 1.33
CA ALA A 37 9.96 9.01 0.53
C ALA A 37 11.18 9.45 1.37
N ALA A 38 10.99 9.79 2.65
CA ALA A 38 12.07 10.24 3.53
C ALA A 38 12.77 9.05 4.20
N THR A 39 12.02 8.02 4.59
CA THR A 39 12.55 6.82 5.26
C THR A 39 12.68 5.61 4.35
N ASN A 40 12.13 5.67 3.14
CA ASN A 40 12.06 4.56 2.18
C ASN A 40 11.41 3.30 2.77
N THR A 41 10.39 3.49 3.63
CA THR A 41 9.66 2.42 4.29
C THR A 41 8.18 2.47 3.95
N CYS A 42 7.56 1.30 3.86
CA CYS A 42 6.10 1.20 3.77
C CYS A 42 5.44 1.59 5.10
N ILE A 43 4.50 2.53 5.02
CA ILE A 43 3.70 3.03 6.15
C ILE A 43 2.23 2.74 5.85
N GLU A 44 1.51 2.29 6.88
CA GLU A 44 0.06 2.09 6.82
C GLU A 44 -0.65 3.42 6.53
N CYS A 45 -1.42 3.47 5.43
CA CYS A 45 -2.19 4.66 5.07
C CYS A 45 -3.44 4.77 5.92
N LYS A 46 -3.29 5.31 7.14
CA LYS A 46 -4.41 5.58 8.05
C LYS A 46 -4.28 6.93 8.72
N ASP A 47 -5.44 7.51 9.01
CA ASP A 47 -5.54 8.64 9.93
C ASP A 47 -5.28 8.14 11.36
N THR A 48 -4.45 8.88 12.10
CA THR A 48 -4.07 8.54 13.48
C THR A 48 -4.79 9.40 14.52
N SER A 49 -5.56 10.40 14.08
CA SER A 49 -6.28 11.32 14.94
C SER A 49 -7.78 11.36 14.65
N ALA A 50 -8.59 11.45 15.71
CA ALA A 50 -10.02 11.70 15.58
C ALA A 50 -10.34 13.10 15.02
N THR A 51 -9.36 14.01 15.04
CA THR A 51 -9.53 15.38 14.53
C THR A 51 -9.36 15.50 13.02
N CYS A 52 -9.09 14.41 12.29
CA CYS A 52 -8.80 14.45 10.87
C CYS A 52 -9.98 14.95 10.04
N VAL A 53 -11.16 14.31 10.16
CA VAL A 53 -12.38 14.69 9.41
C VAL A 53 -12.74 16.17 9.57
N PRO A 54 -12.86 16.73 10.79
CA PRO A 54 -13.20 18.14 10.94
C PRO A 54 -12.09 19.09 10.46
N ASN A 55 -10.82 18.66 10.42
CA ASN A 55 -9.69 19.48 9.97
C ASN A 55 -9.33 19.28 8.49
N ARG A 56 -10.11 18.51 7.71
CA ARG A 56 -9.87 18.29 6.28
C ARG A 56 -9.63 19.60 5.49
N ILE A 57 -10.36 20.65 5.82
CA ILE A 57 -10.27 21.96 5.14
C ILE A 57 -8.92 22.64 5.41
N ASN A 58 -8.23 22.27 6.49
CA ASN A 58 -6.97 22.88 6.90
C ASN A 58 -5.74 22.18 6.31
N CYS A 59 -5.88 21.05 5.60
CA CYS A 59 -4.76 20.27 5.05
C CYS A 59 -3.81 21.07 4.14
N ASN A 60 -4.28 22.15 3.52
CA ASN A 60 -3.47 23.02 2.65
C ASN A 60 -3.31 24.45 3.19
N LYS A 61 -3.68 24.69 4.45
CA LYS A 61 -3.52 26.01 5.07
C LYS A 61 -2.14 26.12 5.71
N PRO A 62 -1.49 27.29 5.61
CA PRO A 62 -0.25 27.54 6.32
C PRO A 62 -0.47 27.40 7.84
N GLY A 63 0.47 26.71 8.51
CA GLY A 63 0.40 26.43 9.95
C GLY A 63 -0.34 25.14 10.32
N PHE A 64 -0.81 24.37 9.34
CA PHE A 64 -1.50 23.09 9.52
C PHE A 64 -0.82 21.93 8.80
N GLU A 65 0.47 22.07 8.46
CA GLU A 65 1.27 21.08 7.73
C GLU A 65 1.31 19.74 8.47
N TYR A 66 1.27 19.76 9.80
CA TYR A 66 1.24 18.55 10.63
C TYR A 66 0.05 17.62 10.33
N LEU A 67 -1.07 18.16 9.83
CA LEU A 67 -2.23 17.35 9.43
C LEU A 67 -1.86 16.35 8.34
N LYS A 68 -0.87 16.65 7.50
CA LYS A 68 -0.39 15.72 6.47
C LYS A 68 0.30 14.49 7.05
N THR A 69 0.86 14.62 8.26
CA THR A 69 1.53 13.52 8.97
C THR A 69 0.55 12.70 9.79
N ILE A 70 -0.39 13.35 10.49
CA ILE A 70 -1.34 12.66 11.38
C ILE A 70 -2.62 12.21 10.66
N CYS A 71 -2.98 12.85 9.56
CA CYS A 71 -4.17 12.61 8.76
C CYS A 71 -3.83 12.38 7.27
N PRO A 72 -2.88 11.48 6.96
CA PRO A 72 -2.38 11.35 5.60
C PRO A 72 -3.47 10.87 4.63
N LEU A 73 -4.47 10.11 5.11
CA LEU A 73 -5.61 9.67 4.31
C LEU A 73 -6.64 10.79 4.12
N THR A 74 -7.01 11.50 5.18
CA THR A 74 -7.95 12.63 5.08
C THR A 74 -7.38 13.80 4.28
N CYS A 75 -6.08 14.07 4.40
CA CYS A 75 -5.39 15.12 3.64
C CYS A 75 -4.93 14.67 2.25
N GLY A 76 -5.18 13.41 1.86
CA GLY A 76 -4.84 12.88 0.53
C GLY A 76 -3.34 12.81 0.25
N VAL A 77 -2.52 12.76 1.30
CA VAL A 77 -1.05 12.65 1.24
C VAL A 77 -0.68 11.22 0.88
N CYS A 78 -1.25 10.27 1.62
CA CYS A 78 -1.34 8.92 1.15
C CYS A 78 -2.66 8.82 0.38
N ALA A 79 -2.55 8.94 -0.95
CA ALA A 79 -3.55 8.29 -1.78
C ALA A 79 -3.58 6.81 -1.38
N LYS A 80 -4.73 6.14 -1.47
CA LYS A 80 -4.76 4.68 -1.53
C LYS A 80 -3.74 4.25 -2.58
N THR A 81 -2.54 3.86 -2.16
CA THR A 81 -1.63 3.02 -2.95
C THR A 81 -2.17 1.60 -2.86
N GLY A 82 -3.34 1.48 -3.47
CA GLY A 82 -4.11 0.27 -3.74
C GLY A 82 -4.91 0.41 -5.02
N THR A 83 -4.66 1.46 -5.81
CA THR A 83 -5.16 1.53 -7.17
C THR A 83 -4.05 2.04 -8.07
N PRO A 84 -3.33 1.17 -8.78
CA PRO A 84 -2.59 1.56 -9.97
C PRO A 84 -3.65 2.00 -10.97
N GLN A 85 -4.09 3.27 -10.91
CA GLN A 85 -5.31 3.75 -11.59
C GLN A 85 -6.31 2.63 -11.85
N CYS A 86 -6.82 2.04 -10.77
CA CYS A 86 -7.55 0.78 -10.87
C CYS A 86 -8.84 1.04 -11.62
N GLY A 87 -8.97 0.41 -12.78
CA GLY A 87 -9.99 0.78 -13.74
C GLY A 87 -9.78 0.04 -15.05
N ASP A 88 -10.70 0.28 -15.97
CA ASP A 88 -10.64 -0.22 -17.34
C ASP A 88 -10.16 0.91 -18.27
N ASN A 89 -8.93 1.37 -18.04
CA ASN A 89 -8.34 2.53 -18.74
C ASN A 89 -7.68 2.17 -20.08
N PHE A 90 -8.12 1.10 -20.74
CA PHE A 90 -7.54 0.67 -22.01
C PHE A 90 -7.91 1.63 -23.16
N THR A 91 -6.92 2.24 -23.81
CA THR A 91 -7.10 3.23 -24.89
C THR A 91 -6.63 2.75 -26.27
N GLY A 92 -6.35 1.46 -26.44
CA GLY A 92 -5.85 0.88 -27.70
C GLY A 92 -6.94 0.26 -28.58
N ILE A 93 -6.53 -0.54 -29.56
CA ILE A 93 -7.46 -1.37 -30.35
C ILE A 93 -7.85 -2.59 -29.52
N GLY A 94 -9.13 -2.66 -29.14
CA GLY A 94 -9.71 -3.74 -28.34
C GLY A 94 -10.42 -3.24 -27.08
N ASN A 95 -10.89 -4.17 -26.25
CA ASN A 95 -11.50 -3.87 -24.95
C ASN A 95 -11.12 -4.91 -23.88
N CYS A 96 -11.35 -4.56 -22.62
CA CYS A 96 -10.97 -5.39 -21.50
C CYS A 96 -11.61 -6.79 -21.50
N GLU A 97 -12.84 -6.93 -22.00
CA GLU A 97 -13.50 -8.22 -22.16
C GLU A 97 -12.77 -9.14 -23.17
N GLN A 98 -12.28 -8.58 -24.27
CA GLN A 98 -11.46 -9.31 -25.24
C GLN A 98 -10.13 -9.75 -24.62
N PHE A 99 -9.43 -8.85 -23.92
CA PHE A 99 -8.17 -9.18 -23.27
C PHE A 99 -8.35 -10.21 -22.15
N LYS A 100 -9.45 -10.16 -21.41
CA LYS A 100 -9.83 -11.18 -20.42
C LYS A 100 -9.95 -12.56 -21.06
N LYS A 101 -10.64 -12.67 -22.21
CA LYS A 101 -10.75 -13.93 -22.97
C LYS A 101 -9.41 -14.43 -23.50
N MET A 102 -8.48 -13.52 -23.81
CA MET A 102 -7.11 -13.85 -24.22
C MET A 102 -6.17 -14.20 -23.04
N GLY A 103 -6.68 -14.18 -21.81
CA GLY A 103 -5.91 -14.55 -20.62
C GLY A 103 -5.11 -13.42 -19.97
N PHE A 104 -5.34 -12.16 -20.35
CA PHE A 104 -4.64 -10.99 -19.79
C PHE A 104 -4.67 -10.95 -18.26
N CYS A 105 -5.83 -11.21 -17.66
CA CYS A 105 -6.02 -11.13 -16.21
C CYS A 105 -5.13 -12.08 -15.40
N ASN A 106 -4.75 -13.23 -15.99
CA ASN A 106 -3.95 -14.27 -15.32
C ASN A 106 -2.52 -14.39 -15.87
N ASN A 107 -2.13 -13.53 -16.79
CA ASN A 107 -0.84 -13.61 -17.44
C ASN A 107 0.26 -13.02 -16.52
N SER A 108 1.20 -13.86 -16.10
CA SER A 108 2.33 -13.50 -15.24
C SER A 108 3.38 -12.63 -15.92
N PHE A 109 3.40 -12.57 -17.25
CA PHE A 109 4.23 -11.63 -18.01
C PHE A 109 3.87 -10.17 -17.68
N TYR A 110 2.59 -9.91 -17.41
CA TYR A 110 2.13 -8.58 -17.01
C TYR A 110 2.08 -8.48 -15.48
N LYS A 111 2.80 -7.50 -14.94
CA LYS A 111 2.74 -7.18 -13.50
C LYS A 111 1.29 -6.92 -13.09
N ILE A 112 0.94 -7.29 -11.87
CA ILE A 112 -0.41 -7.09 -11.33
C ILE A 112 -0.82 -5.61 -11.37
N SER A 113 0.12 -4.70 -11.11
CA SER A 113 -0.08 -3.26 -11.22
C SER A 113 -0.50 -2.81 -12.63
N TYR A 114 0.09 -3.38 -13.68
CA TYR A 114 -0.30 -3.11 -15.06
C TYR A 114 -1.68 -3.70 -15.38
N ARG A 115 -1.96 -4.92 -14.90
CA ARG A 115 -3.26 -5.56 -15.08
C ARG A 115 -4.40 -4.78 -14.41
N MET A 116 -4.16 -4.25 -13.21
CA MET A 116 -5.08 -3.38 -12.48
C MET A 116 -5.32 -2.03 -13.18
N LYS A 117 -4.27 -1.44 -13.76
CA LYS A 117 -4.37 -0.15 -14.47
C LYS A 117 -5.16 -0.24 -15.77
N MET A 118 -4.94 -1.31 -16.53
CA MET A 118 -5.50 -1.42 -17.88
C MET A 118 -6.93 -1.95 -17.86
N CYS A 119 -7.18 -3.03 -17.11
CA CYS A 119 -8.46 -3.76 -17.11
C CYS A 119 -8.81 -4.29 -15.72
N GLY A 120 -8.50 -3.53 -14.68
CA GLY A 120 -8.56 -4.03 -13.32
C GLY A 120 -9.99 -4.32 -12.84
N ILE A 121 -11.00 -3.57 -13.29
CA ILE A 121 -12.40 -3.84 -12.94
C ILE A 121 -12.86 -5.11 -13.65
N THR A 122 -12.65 -5.19 -14.97
CA THR A 122 -12.99 -6.38 -15.77
C THR A 122 -12.30 -7.65 -15.26
N CYS A 123 -11.05 -7.53 -14.79
CA CYS A 123 -10.27 -8.63 -14.23
C CYS A 123 -10.60 -8.97 -12.77
N GLY A 124 -11.48 -8.21 -12.09
CA GLY A 124 -11.82 -8.42 -10.69
C GLY A 124 -10.67 -8.10 -9.72
N LEU A 125 -9.70 -7.29 -10.16
CA LEU A 125 -8.56 -6.83 -9.39
C LEU A 125 -8.83 -5.46 -8.72
N CYS A 126 -9.98 -4.84 -9.03
CA CYS A 126 -10.44 -3.58 -8.46
C CYS A 126 -11.83 -3.73 -7.83
N PRO A 127 -12.15 -2.99 -6.76
CA PRO A 127 -13.52 -2.80 -6.32
C PRO A 127 -14.32 -2.01 -7.38
N LEU A 128 -15.60 -2.37 -7.53
CA LEU A 128 -16.60 -1.71 -8.40
C LEU A 128 -17.09 -0.38 -7.79
#